data_AF-A0AAW0TMF1-F1
#
_entry.id   AF-A0AAW0TMF1-F1
#
_cell.length_a   1.000
_cell.length_b   1.000
_cell.length_c   1.000
_cell.angle_alpha   90.00
_cell.angle_beta   90.00
_cell.angle_gamma   90.00
#
_symmetry.space_group_name_H-M   'P 1'
#
loop_
_entity.id
_entity.type
_entity.pdbx_description
1 polymer ?
#
loop_
_entity_poly.entity_id
_entity_poly.type
_entity_poly.pdbx_seq_one_letter_code
_entity_poly.pdbx_strand_id
1 'polypeptide(L)'
;MKKRKKEKLKNNTLIDGRKYVDREKELPGMTRPTKLVPLLQQHPKETYKKFLKRVDRVTHEIIKEADFEKKFKVEVKRDERGQVVAVQHQEKIDPLLSDKQKEDLVEREEKKKAARRERDKRRRGKKRKNDGDDDDDEFSYYQDKFEFGEVVYEPPSLDTEKLTRKMNRNEEKVRVNCLSLFDCCYAFLHTIVS
;
A
#
# COMPACT_ATOMS: atom_id res chain seq x y z
N MET A 1 -35.03 39.19 -3.02
CA MET A 1 -34.30 37.98 -3.48
C MET A 1 -35.27 37.01 -4.15
N LYS A 2 -35.16 36.78 -5.47
CA LYS A 2 -36.02 35.82 -6.19
C LYS A 2 -35.55 34.39 -5.88
N LYS A 3 -36.35 33.61 -5.16
CA LYS A 3 -36.08 32.18 -4.92
C LYS A 3 -36.15 31.44 -6.26
N ARG A 4 -35.00 30.94 -6.74
CA ARG A 4 -34.94 30.06 -7.92
C ARG A 4 -35.75 28.79 -7.63
N LYS A 5 -36.76 28.51 -8.45
CA LYS A 5 -37.54 27.26 -8.42
C LYS A 5 -36.58 26.11 -8.76
N LYS A 6 -36.35 25.18 -7.83
CA LYS A 6 -35.63 23.93 -8.12
C LYS A 6 -36.53 23.09 -9.03
N GLU A 7 -36.17 22.97 -10.30
CA GLU A 7 -36.79 21.98 -11.18
C GLU A 7 -36.55 20.59 -10.62
N LYS A 8 -37.64 19.84 -10.42
CA LYS A 8 -37.57 18.44 -10.01
C LYS A 8 -37.13 17.64 -11.24
N LEU A 9 -35.92 17.08 -11.20
CA LEU A 9 -35.42 16.15 -12.21
C LEU A 9 -36.44 15.02 -12.40
N LYS A 10 -36.82 14.74 -13.65
CA LYS A 10 -37.70 13.61 -14.00
C LYS A 10 -36.91 12.32 -13.71
N ASN A 11 -37.36 11.54 -12.73
CA ASN A 11 -36.60 10.47 -12.07
C ASN A 11 -36.25 9.23 -12.92
N ASN A 12 -36.46 9.23 -14.23
CA ASN A 12 -36.40 8.00 -15.04
C ASN A 12 -35.36 8.00 -16.16
N THR A 13 -34.61 9.09 -16.36
CA THR A 13 -33.57 9.12 -17.40
C THR A 13 -32.24 8.68 -16.82
N LEU A 14 -31.65 7.64 -17.40
CA LEU A 14 -30.32 7.15 -17.05
C LEU A 14 -29.28 8.26 -17.27
N ILE A 15 -28.46 8.54 -16.27
CA ILE A 15 -27.45 9.59 -16.35
C ILE A 15 -26.29 9.10 -17.21
N ASP A 16 -25.99 9.86 -18.26
CA ASP A 16 -24.85 9.62 -19.15
C ASP A 16 -23.79 10.70 -18.94
N GLY A 17 -22.64 10.30 -18.38
CA GLY A 17 -21.51 11.19 -18.15
C GLY A 17 -20.94 11.81 -19.42
N ARG A 18 -21.07 11.15 -20.60
CA ARG A 18 -20.53 11.65 -21.88
C ARG A 18 -21.08 13.02 -22.26
N LYS A 19 -22.32 13.33 -21.83
CA LYS A 19 -22.97 14.62 -22.09
C LYS A 19 -22.36 15.79 -21.31
N TYR A 20 -21.56 15.49 -20.30
CA TYR A 20 -20.96 16.48 -19.41
C TYR A 20 -19.44 16.59 -19.57
N VAL A 21 -18.84 15.71 -20.38
CA VAL A 21 -17.44 15.81 -20.77
C VAL A 21 -17.36 16.65 -22.05
N ASP A 22 -17.64 17.94 -21.93
CA ASP A 22 -17.30 18.86 -23.00
C ASP A 22 -15.77 18.88 -23.16
N ARG A 23 -15.28 19.03 -24.40
CA ARG A 23 -13.84 19.17 -24.67
C ARG A 23 -13.32 20.34 -23.84
N GLU A 24 -12.52 20.03 -22.82
CA GLU A 24 -11.92 21.05 -21.95
C GLU A 24 -11.20 22.06 -22.84
N LYS A 25 -11.57 23.34 -22.70
CA LYS A 25 -10.84 24.42 -23.36
C LYS A 25 -9.53 24.56 -22.62
N GLU A 26 -8.42 24.31 -23.30
CA GLU A 26 -7.08 24.55 -22.74
C GLU A 26 -7.00 26.01 -22.30
N LEU A 27 -6.82 26.22 -20.99
CA LEU A 27 -6.64 27.54 -20.45
C LEU A 27 -5.20 28.01 -20.71
N PRO A 28 -4.98 29.33 -20.93
CA PRO A 28 -3.64 29.86 -21.11
C PRO A 28 -2.78 29.54 -19.88
N GLY A 29 -1.62 28.92 -20.09
CA GLY A 29 -0.71 28.48 -19.03
C GLY A 29 -0.81 27.00 -18.64
N MET A 30 -1.71 26.22 -19.25
CA MET A 30 -1.68 24.76 -19.14
C MET A 30 -0.55 24.19 -20.01
N THR A 31 0.56 23.78 -19.38
CA THR A 31 1.70 23.14 -20.06
C THR A 31 1.64 21.62 -20.08
N ARG A 32 0.72 21.03 -19.31
CA ARG A 32 0.55 19.57 -19.21
C ARG A 32 -0.64 19.13 -20.06
N PRO A 33 -0.51 18.03 -20.82
CA PRO A 33 -1.63 17.50 -21.58
C PRO A 33 -2.75 17.06 -20.63
N THR A 34 -3.99 17.36 -20.99
CA THR A 34 -5.17 16.93 -20.23
C THR A 34 -5.25 15.41 -20.22
N LYS A 35 -5.43 14.83 -19.03
CA LYS A 35 -5.57 13.38 -18.85
C LYS A 35 -6.99 12.92 -19.15
N LEU A 36 -7.09 11.73 -19.71
CA LEU A 36 -8.38 11.10 -19.97
C LEU A 36 -9.06 10.73 -18.64
N VAL A 37 -10.24 11.28 -18.40
CA VAL A 37 -11.10 10.95 -17.27
C VAL A 37 -11.99 9.77 -17.66
N PRO A 38 -12.19 8.77 -16.77
CA PRO A 38 -13.09 7.65 -17.05
C PRO A 38 -14.52 8.12 -17.30
N LEU A 39 -15.16 7.57 -18.33
CA LEU A 39 -16.55 7.89 -18.68
C LEU A 39 -17.52 7.20 -17.71
N LEU A 40 -18.15 7.98 -16.83
CA LEU A 40 -19.09 7.45 -15.84
C LEU A 40 -20.54 7.51 -16.35
N GLN A 41 -21.13 6.35 -16.58
CA GLN A 41 -22.55 6.22 -16.94
C GLN A 41 -23.29 5.45 -15.85
N GLN A 42 -24.51 5.87 -15.51
CA GLN A 42 -25.35 5.15 -14.57
C GLN A 42 -25.78 3.81 -15.16
N HIS A 43 -25.72 2.73 -14.39
CA HIS A 43 -26.20 1.43 -14.88
C HIS A 43 -27.73 1.32 -14.80
N PRO A 44 -28.41 0.55 -15.69
CA PRO A 44 -29.87 0.42 -15.69
C PRO A 44 -30.49 -0.07 -14.37
N LYS A 45 -29.73 -0.84 -13.58
CA LYS A 45 -30.14 -1.37 -12.26
C LYS A 45 -29.57 -0.56 -11.08
N GLU A 46 -28.88 0.55 -11.34
CA GLU A 46 -28.21 1.35 -10.32
C GLU A 46 -29.09 2.53 -9.89
N THR A 47 -29.36 2.63 -8.59
CA THR A 47 -30.06 3.79 -8.01
C THR A 47 -29.20 5.04 -8.12
N TYR A 48 -29.81 6.21 -8.33
CA TYR A 48 -29.12 7.51 -8.36
C TYR A 48 -28.13 7.72 -7.19
N LYS A 49 -28.53 7.38 -5.96
CA LYS A 49 -27.64 7.48 -4.77
C LYS A 49 -26.40 6.58 -4.87
N LYS A 50 -26.53 5.38 -5.45
CA LYS A 50 -25.41 4.46 -5.66
C LYS A 50 -24.47 5.00 -6.75
N PHE A 51 -25.04 5.54 -7.82
CA PHE A 51 -24.28 6.22 -8.86
C PHE A 51 -23.45 7.38 -8.31
N LEU A 52 -24.06 8.28 -7.52
CA LEU A 52 -23.32 9.39 -6.91
C LEU A 52 -22.18 8.92 -5.99
N LYS A 53 -22.42 7.87 -5.18
CA LYS A 53 -21.35 7.27 -4.35
C LYS A 53 -20.21 6.70 -5.20
N ARG A 54 -20.51 6.15 -6.37
CA ARG A 54 -19.50 5.66 -7.30
C ARG A 54 -18.72 6.80 -7.95
N VAL A 55 -19.40 7.86 -8.37
CA VAL A 55 -18.76 9.08 -8.88
C VAL A 55 -17.78 9.65 -7.84
N ASP A 56 -18.24 9.80 -6.60
CA ASP A 56 -17.43 10.32 -5.48
C ASP A 56 -16.15 9.50 -5.24
N ARG A 57 -16.28 8.16 -5.24
CA ARG A 57 -15.13 7.25 -5.11
C ARG A 57 -14.14 7.43 -6.25
N VAL A 58 -14.61 7.43 -7.49
CA VAL A 58 -13.76 7.59 -8.68
C VAL A 58 -13.07 8.96 -8.66
N THR A 59 -13.77 10.03 -8.28
CA THR A 59 -13.15 11.35 -8.15
C THR A 59 -12.05 11.38 -7.09
N HIS A 60 -12.26 10.72 -5.95
CA HIS A 60 -11.23 10.61 -4.91
C HIS A 60 -10.03 9.78 -5.35
N GLU A 61 -10.22 8.73 -6.14
CA GLU A 61 -9.12 7.95 -6.73
C GLU A 61 -8.28 8.78 -7.69
N ILE A 62 -8.92 9.59 -8.55
CA ILE A 62 -8.23 10.49 -9.48
C ILE A 62 -7.43 11.55 -8.72
N ILE A 63 -7.99 12.14 -7.66
CA ILE A 63 -7.29 13.13 -6.84
C ILE A 63 -6.05 12.51 -6.17
N LYS A 64 -6.21 11.33 -5.55
CA LYS A 64 -5.10 10.62 -4.90
C LYS A 64 -4.00 10.23 -5.89
N GLU A 65 -4.38 9.84 -7.10
CA GLU A 65 -3.43 9.57 -8.17
C GLU A 65 -2.67 10.83 -8.58
N ALA A 66 -3.34 11.96 -8.78
CA ALA A 66 -2.68 13.23 -9.10
C ALA A 66 -1.69 13.65 -7.99
N ASP A 67 -2.05 13.45 -6.72
CA ASP A 67 -1.17 13.69 -5.58
C ASP A 67 0.04 12.74 -5.58
N PHE A 68 -0.20 11.47 -5.90
CA PHE A 68 0.85 10.44 -6.01
C PHE A 68 1.85 10.78 -7.13
N GLU A 69 1.35 11.16 -8.30
CA GLU A 69 2.17 11.58 -9.44
C GLU A 69 3.04 12.78 -9.10
N LYS A 70 2.47 13.79 -8.43
CA LYS A 70 3.21 14.97 -7.98
C LYS A 70 4.27 14.61 -6.94
N LYS A 71 3.95 13.73 -6.00
CA LYS A 71 4.84 13.31 -4.92
C LYS A 71 6.03 12.49 -5.43
N PHE A 72 5.79 11.57 -6.35
CA PHE A 72 6.81 10.64 -6.84
C PHE A 72 7.40 11.02 -8.21
N LYS A 73 6.93 12.13 -8.81
CA LYS A 73 7.31 12.58 -10.16
C LYS A 73 7.17 11.43 -11.17
N VAL A 74 6.00 10.81 -11.17
CA VAL A 74 5.64 9.75 -12.09
C VAL A 74 4.40 10.17 -12.87
N GLU A 75 4.25 9.66 -14.07
CA GLU A 75 3.06 9.81 -14.89
C GLU A 75 2.37 8.45 -15.01
N VAL A 76 1.13 8.37 -14.51
CA VAL A 76 0.29 7.19 -14.65
C VAL A 76 -0.54 7.34 -15.91
N LYS A 77 -0.40 6.39 -16.83
CA LYS A 77 -1.18 6.30 -18.08
C LYS A 77 -2.34 5.34 -17.88
N ARG A 78 -3.55 5.82 -18.16
CA ARG A 78 -4.78 5.04 -18.13
C ARG A 78 -5.35 4.81 -19.52
N ASP A 79 -5.95 3.64 -19.70
CA ASP A 79 -6.79 3.33 -20.85
C ASP A 79 -8.16 4.02 -20.75
N GLU A 80 -8.91 4.04 -21.85
CA GLU A 80 -10.30 4.53 -21.92
C GLU A 80 -11.24 3.85 -20.92
N ARG A 81 -10.89 2.63 -20.49
CA ARG A 81 -11.63 1.84 -19.49
C ARG A 81 -11.25 2.17 -18.05
N GLY A 82 -10.31 3.08 -17.83
CA GLY A 82 -9.80 3.49 -16.52
C GLY A 82 -8.76 2.56 -15.90
N GLN A 83 -8.27 1.56 -16.64
CA GLN A 83 -7.21 0.66 -16.18
C GLN A 83 -5.83 1.29 -16.33
N VAL A 84 -4.93 1.03 -15.40
CA VAL A 84 -3.54 1.51 -15.46
C VAL A 84 -2.74 0.66 -16.41
N VAL A 85 -2.21 1.28 -17.47
CA VAL A 85 -1.43 0.62 -18.53
C VAL A 85 0.05 0.68 -18.21
N ALA A 86 0.53 1.84 -17.79
CA ALA A 86 1.93 2.09 -17.55
C ALA A 86 2.12 3.18 -16.51
N VAL A 87 3.20 3.05 -15.73
CA VAL A 87 3.71 4.10 -14.85
C VAL A 87 5.08 4.48 -15.40
N GLN A 88 5.20 5.72 -15.89
CA GLN A 88 6.44 6.23 -16.44
C GLN A 88 7.04 7.22 -15.45
N HIS A 89 8.34 7.12 -15.16
CA HIS A 89 9.00 8.14 -14.35
C HIS A 89 9.10 9.41 -15.19
N GLN A 90 8.69 10.54 -14.64
CA GLN A 90 8.99 11.82 -15.28
C GLN A 90 10.49 12.02 -15.12
N GLU A 91 11.23 11.92 -16.22
CA GLU A 91 12.66 12.23 -16.22
C GLU A 91 12.87 13.61 -15.59
N LYS A 92 13.94 13.78 -14.82
CA LYS A 92 14.28 15.03 -14.09
C LYS A 92 14.66 16.18 -15.01
N ILE A 93 14.25 16.10 -16.26
CA ILE A 93 14.53 17.09 -17.27
C ILE A 93 13.39 18.09 -17.17
N ASP A 94 13.70 19.23 -16.56
CA ASP A 94 12.81 20.37 -16.57
C ASP A 94 12.47 20.70 -18.04
N PRO A 95 11.18 20.73 -18.44
CA PRO A 95 10.79 21.01 -19.82
C PRO A 95 11.26 22.37 -20.33
N LEU A 96 11.74 23.25 -19.43
CA LEU A 96 12.36 24.55 -19.73
C LEU A 96 13.86 24.47 -20.07
N LEU A 97 14.52 23.33 -19.88
CA LEU A 97 15.93 23.18 -20.23
C LEU A 97 16.08 23.05 -21.75
N SER A 98 17.01 23.81 -22.30
CA SER A 98 17.43 23.64 -23.69
C SER A 98 18.01 22.25 -23.91
N ASP A 99 17.89 21.70 -25.12
CA ASP A 99 18.31 20.33 -25.41
C ASP A 99 19.79 20.06 -25.08
N LYS A 100 20.64 21.08 -25.22
CA LYS A 100 22.05 21.04 -24.80
C LYS A 100 22.24 20.79 -23.30
N GLN A 101 21.43 21.44 -22.46
CA GLN A 101 21.50 21.24 -21.01
C GLN A 101 20.98 19.85 -20.60
N LYS A 102 20.09 19.25 -21.38
CA LYS A 102 19.62 17.88 -21.18
C LYS A 102 20.75 16.89 -21.45
N GLU A 103 21.43 17.06 -22.59
CA GLU A 103 22.59 16.24 -22.98
C GLU A 103 23.72 16.32 -21.94
N ASP A 104 24.06 17.52 -21.47
CA ASP A 104 25.07 17.72 -20.43
C ASP A 104 24.73 17.01 -19.11
N LEU A 105 23.45 16.99 -18.72
CA LEU A 105 23.00 16.31 -17.51
C LEU A 105 23.08 14.79 -17.65
N VAL A 106 22.68 14.25 -18.80
CA VAL A 106 22.77 12.82 -19.11
C VAL A 106 24.23 12.38 -19.09
N GLU A 107 25.11 13.10 -19.80
CA GLU A 107 26.55 12.79 -19.85
C GLU A 107 27.17 12.84 -18.44
N ARG A 108 26.78 13.80 -17.61
CA ARG A 108 27.22 13.91 -16.22
C ARG A 108 26.73 12.76 -15.34
N GLU A 109 25.50 12.28 -15.52
CA GLU A 109 24.99 11.10 -14.81
C GLU A 109 25.73 9.82 -15.23
N GLU A 110 26.03 9.66 -16.51
CA GLU A 110 26.78 8.52 -17.02
C GLU A 110 28.22 8.48 -16.48
N LYS A 111 28.91 9.63 -16.48
CA LYS A 111 30.24 9.77 -15.85
C LYS A 111 30.22 9.38 -14.37
N LYS A 112 29.19 9.80 -13.61
CA LYS A 112 29.02 9.40 -12.19
C LYS A 112 28.78 7.90 -12.02
N LYS A 113 27.94 7.29 -12.88
CA LYS A 113 27.68 5.84 -12.85
C LYS A 113 28.95 5.04 -13.17
N ALA A 114 29.73 5.48 -14.15
CA ALA A 114 31.01 4.86 -14.50
C ALA A 114 32.01 4.93 -13.33
N ALA A 115 32.20 6.10 -12.73
CA ALA A 115 33.10 6.28 -11.58
C ALA A 115 32.68 5.42 -10.37
N ARG A 116 31.36 5.26 -10.12
CA ARG A 116 30.86 4.38 -9.05
C ARG A 116 31.18 2.92 -9.32
N ARG A 117 30.98 2.45 -10.56
CA ARG A 117 31.31 1.07 -10.98
C ARG A 117 32.80 0.78 -10.83
N GLU A 118 33.66 1.73 -11.19
CA GLU A 118 35.11 1.60 -11.03
C GLU A 118 35.52 1.53 -9.56
N ARG A 119 34.96 2.39 -8.71
CA ARG A 119 35.19 2.37 -7.26
C ARG A 119 34.80 1.03 -6.64
N ASP A 120 33.67 0.47 -7.03
CA ASP A 120 33.21 -0.83 -6.54
C ASP A 120 34.10 -1.98 -7.01
N LYS A 121 34.55 -1.97 -8.28
CA LYS A 121 35.55 -2.93 -8.78
C LYS A 121 36.84 -2.89 -7.95
N ARG A 122 37.34 -1.68 -7.66
CA ARG A 122 38.56 -1.49 -6.84
C ARG A 122 38.39 -2.02 -5.42
N ARG A 123 37.23 -1.81 -4.80
CA ARG A 123 36.91 -2.33 -3.46
C ARG A 123 36.88 -3.86 -3.44
N ARG A 124 36.22 -4.48 -4.41
CA ARG A 124 36.15 -5.95 -4.53
C ARG A 124 37.52 -6.57 -4.79
N GLY A 125 38.36 -5.92 -5.61
CA GLY A 125 39.72 -6.37 -5.88
C GLY A 125 40.65 -6.31 -4.66
N LYS A 126 40.49 -5.31 -3.77
CA LYS A 126 41.25 -5.25 -2.51
C LYS A 126 40.82 -6.32 -1.52
N LYS A 127 39.51 -6.59 -1.39
CA LYS A 127 39.00 -7.63 -0.49
C LYS A 127 39.60 -9.01 -0.84
N ARG A 128 39.58 -9.38 -2.12
CA ARG A 128 40.20 -10.62 -2.62
C ARG A 128 41.71 -10.77 -2.38
N LYS A 129 42.43 -9.67 -2.12
CA LYS A 129 43.87 -9.71 -1.80
C LYS A 129 44.14 -9.86 -0.31
N ASN A 130 43.17 -9.52 0.55
CA ASN A 130 43.27 -9.71 2.00
C ASN A 130 42.74 -11.08 2.43
N ASP A 131 41.74 -11.63 1.74
CA ASP A 131 41.18 -12.97 2.02
C ASP A 131 42.14 -14.13 1.57
N GLY A 132 43.42 -13.83 1.31
CA GLY A 132 44.45 -14.79 0.88
C GLY A 132 45.56 -15.02 1.91
N ASP A 133 45.48 -14.36 3.07
CA ASP A 133 46.34 -14.55 4.24
C ASP A 133 45.55 -15.25 5.39
N ASP A 134 44.49 -16.01 5.06
CA ASP A 134 43.68 -16.78 6.03
C ASP A 134 44.20 -18.24 6.19
N ASP A 135 45.50 -18.48 5.99
CA ASP A 135 46.16 -19.79 6.21
C ASP A 135 46.65 -19.97 7.67
N ASP A 136 46.35 -19.02 8.56
CA ASP A 136 46.52 -19.19 10.00
C ASP A 136 45.17 -19.63 10.60
N ASP A 137 44.97 -20.95 10.72
CA ASP A 137 43.81 -21.57 11.39
C ASP A 137 43.81 -21.25 12.90
N GLU A 138 43.48 -20.01 13.25
CA GLU A 138 43.27 -19.48 14.60
C GLU A 138 42.13 -20.21 15.34
N PHE A 139 41.43 -21.15 14.70
CA PHE A 139 40.37 -21.96 15.31
C PHE A 139 40.73 -23.43 15.54
N SER A 140 41.95 -23.84 15.20
CA SER A 140 42.41 -25.23 15.36
C SER A 140 42.36 -25.73 16.81
N TYR A 141 42.48 -24.85 17.80
CA TYR A 141 42.45 -25.20 19.23
C TYR A 141 41.05 -25.30 19.86
N TYR A 142 39.97 -25.00 19.13
CA TYR A 142 38.59 -25.07 19.64
C TYR A 142 37.90 -26.42 19.41
N GLN A 143 38.62 -27.46 19.00
CA GLN A 143 38.03 -28.79 18.80
C GLN A 143 37.85 -29.52 20.14
N ASP A 144 36.65 -29.46 20.70
CA ASP A 144 36.25 -30.26 21.86
C ASP A 144 35.96 -31.70 21.44
N LYS A 145 36.69 -32.66 22.00
CA LYS A 145 36.54 -34.09 21.74
C LYS A 145 35.71 -34.70 22.85
N PHE A 146 34.40 -34.86 22.63
CA PHE A 146 33.52 -35.60 23.55
C PHE A 146 33.30 -37.03 23.06
N GLU A 147 33.40 -37.98 23.99
CA GLU A 147 33.06 -39.37 23.76
C GLU A 147 31.54 -39.52 23.92
N PHE A 148 30.85 -40.01 22.89
CA PHE A 148 29.39 -40.23 22.87
C PHE A 148 28.98 -41.46 23.73
N GLY A 149 29.41 -41.49 24.99
CA GLY A 149 29.07 -42.52 25.97
C GLY A 149 27.85 -42.18 26.83
N GLU A 150 27.32 -40.97 26.75
CA GLU A 150 26.15 -40.55 27.53
C GLU A 150 24.86 -40.86 26.77
N VAL A 151 24.08 -41.81 27.29
CA VAL A 151 22.73 -42.08 26.80
C VAL A 151 21.85 -40.90 27.19
N VAL A 152 21.54 -40.04 26.22
CA VAL A 152 20.55 -38.98 26.38
C VAL A 152 19.20 -39.63 26.68
N TYR A 153 18.72 -39.49 27.92
CA TYR A 153 17.36 -39.89 28.26
C TYR A 153 16.36 -39.04 27.46
N GLU A 154 15.33 -39.69 26.92
CA GLU A 154 14.25 -38.99 26.23
C GLU A 154 13.68 -37.90 27.16
N PRO A 155 13.46 -36.68 26.66
CA PRO A 155 12.81 -35.65 27.45
C PRO A 155 11.46 -36.17 27.97
N PRO A 156 11.06 -35.81 29.20
CA PRO A 156 9.82 -36.31 29.79
C PRO A 156 8.63 -36.00 28.87
N SER A 157 7.82 -37.03 28.58
CA SER A 157 6.65 -36.91 27.73
C SER A 157 5.60 -35.98 28.35
N LEU A 158 5.03 -35.08 27.53
CA LEU A 158 3.94 -34.20 27.97
C LEU A 158 2.62 -34.97 28.07
N ASP A 159 2.10 -35.14 29.28
CA ASP A 159 0.75 -35.69 29.54
C ASP A 159 -0.34 -34.72 29.03
N THR A 160 -0.72 -34.84 27.77
CA THR A 160 -1.72 -33.98 27.11
C THR A 160 -3.10 -34.05 27.78
N GLU A 161 -3.45 -35.18 28.41
CA GLU A 161 -4.71 -35.34 29.16
C GLU A 161 -4.80 -34.47 30.43
N LYS A 162 -3.66 -34.28 31.12
CA LYS A 162 -3.62 -33.44 32.34
C LYS A 162 -3.68 -31.95 31.98
N LEU A 163 -3.13 -31.57 30.83
CA LEU A 163 -3.17 -30.20 30.31
C LEU A 163 -4.58 -29.80 29.88
N THR A 164 -5.29 -30.67 29.15
CA THR A 164 -6.67 -30.38 28.70
C THR A 164 -7.66 -30.31 29.86
N ARG A 165 -7.53 -31.16 30.90
CA ARG A 165 -8.35 -31.06 32.11
C ARG A 165 -8.15 -29.76 32.88
N LYS A 166 -6.96 -29.14 32.84
CA LYS A 166 -6.70 -27.84 33.47
C LYS A 166 -7.28 -26.68 32.66
N MET A 167 -7.25 -26.76 31.33
CA MET A 167 -7.85 -25.75 30.46
C MET A 167 -9.38 -25.70 30.63
N ASN A 168 -10.04 -26.86 30.62
CA ASN A 168 -11.51 -26.91 30.75
C ASN A 168 -12.01 -26.43 32.14
N ARG A 169 -11.24 -26.68 33.21
CA ARG A 169 -11.58 -26.21 34.57
C ARG A 169 -11.51 -24.69 34.72
N ASN A 170 -10.73 -24.01 33.89
CA ASN A 170 -10.63 -22.55 33.90
C ASN A 170 -11.73 -21.90 33.06
N GLU A 171 -12.13 -22.51 31.94
CA GLU A 171 -13.26 -22.00 31.13
C GLU A 171 -14.59 -22.03 31.89
N GLU A 172 -14.83 -23.07 32.69
CA GLU A 172 -16.07 -23.19 33.46
C GLU A 172 -16.17 -22.10 34.53
N LYS A 173 -15.08 -21.80 35.25
CA LYS A 173 -15.02 -20.70 36.25
C LYS A 173 -15.24 -19.32 35.63
N VAL A 174 -14.76 -19.08 34.41
CA VAL A 174 -14.98 -17.80 33.71
C VAL A 174 -16.44 -17.65 33.30
N ARG A 175 -17.12 -18.74 32.89
CA ARG A 175 -18.54 -18.70 32.50
C ARG A 175 -19.48 -18.45 33.68
N VAL A 176 -19.23 -19.01 34.87
CA VAL A 176 -20.10 -18.78 36.05
C VAL A 176 -20.02 -17.34 36.56
N ASN A 177 -18.87 -16.67 36.41
CA ASN A 177 -18.69 -15.28 36.81
C ASN A 177 -19.32 -14.26 35.85
N CYS A 178 -19.46 -14.60 34.55
CA CYS A 178 -20.11 -13.70 33.59
C CYS A 178 -21.64 -13.74 33.68
N LEU A 179 -22.24 -14.87 34.05
CA LEU A 179 -23.69 -15.00 34.22
C LEU A 179 -24.21 -14.23 35.44
N SER A 180 -23.48 -14.27 36.56
CA SER A 180 -23.87 -13.53 37.78
C SER A 180 -23.81 -12.00 37.60
N LEU A 181 -22.90 -11.47 36.76
CA LEU A 181 -22.84 -10.04 36.47
C LEU A 181 -23.98 -9.56 35.56
N PHE A 182 -24.43 -10.39 34.63
CA PHE A 182 -25.55 -10.04 33.74
C PHE A 182 -26.89 -9.99 34.49
N ASP A 183 -27.10 -10.91 35.43
CA ASP A 183 -28.31 -10.93 36.27
C ASP A 183 -28.35 -9.74 37.25
N CYS A 184 -27.19 -9.30 37.78
CA CYS A 184 -27.13 -8.09 38.62
C CYS A 184 -27.41 -6.79 37.84
N CYS A 185 -27.00 -6.70 36.57
CA CYS A 185 -27.29 -5.51 35.76
C CYS A 185 -28.77 -5.39 35.37
N TYR A 186 -29.47 -6.51 35.15
CA TYR A 186 -30.88 -6.50 34.75
C TYR A 186 -31.80 -6.07 35.91
N ALA A 187 -31.49 -6.46 37.15
CA ALA A 187 -32.24 -6.06 38.34
C ALA A 187 -32.13 -4.55 38.63
N PHE A 188 -30.97 -3.93 38.37
CA PHE A 188 -30.76 -2.50 38.62
C PHE A 188 -31.55 -1.60 37.66
N LEU A 189 -31.68 -2.01 36.39
CA LEU A 189 -32.42 -1.25 35.37
C LEU A 189 -33.93 -1.27 35.60
N HIS A 190 -34.48 -2.35 36.16
CA HIS A 190 -35.92 -2.45 36.45
C HIS A 190 -36.38 -1.66 37.67
N THR A 191 -35.45 -1.25 38.55
CA THR A 191 -35.77 -0.49 39.78
C THR A 191 -35.78 1.03 39.54
N ILE A 192 -35.14 1.51 38.46
CA ILE A 192 -35.07 2.94 38.12
C ILE A 192 -36.28 3.41 37.30
N VAL A 193 -37.08 2.48 36.76
CA VAL A 193 -38.20 2.77 35.84
C VAL A 193 -39.59 2.56 36.49
N SER A 194 -39.66 2.26 37.79
CA SER A 194 -40.91 2.22 38.57
C SER A 194 -40.98 3.36 39.57
#